data_AF-A0A432KDB8-F1
#
_entry.id   AF-A0A432KDB8-F1
#
_cell.length_a   1.000
_cell.length_b   1.000
_cell.length_c   1.000
_cell.angle_alpha   90.00
_cell.angle_beta   90.00
_cell.angle_gamma   90.00
#
_symmetry.space_group_name_H-M   'P 1'
#
loop_
_entity.id
_entity.type
_entity.pdbx_description
1 polymer ?
#
loop_
_entity_poly.entity_id
_entity_poly.type
_entity_poly.pdbx_seq_one_letter_code
_entity_poly.pdbx_strand_id
1 'polypeptide(L)'
;MQHVVIRREDYVAGSSERPEVGVFTQTHVSKLPTPWGRIGIGDIVWMKWSGGPIIAKSVVQGFRQLQDTSPSQLRETTRGFRLYQLDDYWESLKPGFNAVTIYLEQEEWLDDIIEPKARSYGDSWVVLDDQSTDRWLTSKTSAHSPVQELSTKGAKPRKTPISASQRFRIFRRDGFSCVYCGRSPQNDGVQLHVDHVIPRVSDGSNDDGNLVAACRDCNLGKGVTLLTS
;
A
#
# COMPACT_ATOMS: atom_id res chain seq x y z
N MET A 1 9.21 -8.47 19.04
CA MET A 1 7.87 -8.88 18.55
C MET A 1 7.74 -8.50 17.09
N GLN A 2 6.77 -9.05 16.37
CA GLN A 2 6.55 -8.74 14.95
C GLN A 2 5.19 -8.09 14.73
N HIS A 3 5.10 -7.23 13.73
CA HIS A 3 3.89 -6.49 13.38
C HIS A 3 3.68 -6.50 11.88
N VAL A 4 2.44 -6.34 11.44
CA VAL A 4 2.12 -6.00 10.05
C VAL A 4 1.43 -4.65 10.05
N VAL A 5 1.95 -3.71 9.25
CA VAL A 5 1.29 -2.43 8.99
C VAL A 5 0.77 -2.39 7.56
N ILE A 6 -0.46 -1.90 7.38
CA ILE A 6 -1.10 -1.81 6.06
C ILE A 6 -0.89 -0.41 5.49
N ARG A 7 -0.08 -0.33 4.43
CA ARG A 7 0.15 0.88 3.64
C ARG A 7 -1.00 1.10 2.67
N ARG A 8 -1.62 2.26 2.74
CA ARG A 8 -2.55 2.73 1.71
C ARG A 8 -1.74 3.14 0.48
N GLU A 9 -2.24 2.74 -0.70
CA GLU A 9 -1.56 2.98 -1.99
C GLU A 9 -1.30 4.46 -2.23
N ASP A 10 -2.24 5.31 -1.81
CA ASP A 10 -2.20 6.76 -1.99
C ASP A 10 -1.12 7.46 -1.17
N TYR A 11 -0.62 6.78 -0.13
CA TYR A 11 0.36 7.31 0.82
C TYR A 11 1.65 6.48 0.84
N VAL A 12 1.92 5.71 -0.22
CA VAL A 12 3.22 5.08 -0.40
C VAL A 12 4.22 6.19 -0.74
N ALA A 13 4.74 6.83 0.31
CA ALA A 13 5.91 7.69 0.22
C ALA A 13 7.07 6.79 -0.22
N GLY A 14 7.69 7.06 -1.36
CA GLY A 14 8.69 6.17 -1.92
C GLY A 14 9.07 6.33 -3.38
N SER A 15 10.33 6.00 -3.68
CA SER A 15 10.90 5.89 -5.02
C SER A 15 10.97 4.44 -5.51
N SER A 16 11.41 4.27 -6.76
CA SER A 16 11.86 2.98 -7.34
C SER A 16 12.90 2.25 -6.51
N GLU A 17 13.71 2.99 -5.74
CA GLU A 17 14.84 2.46 -4.98
C GLU A 17 14.48 2.21 -3.51
N ARG A 18 13.56 3.00 -2.94
CA ARG A 18 13.06 2.80 -1.57
C ARG A 18 11.76 3.56 -1.30
N PRO A 19 10.76 2.94 -0.67
CA PRO A 19 9.73 3.61 0.08
C PRO A 19 10.32 4.21 1.34
N GLU A 20 9.82 5.38 1.68
CA GLU A 20 10.28 6.20 2.79
C GLU A 20 9.13 6.33 3.79
N VAL A 21 8.66 5.21 4.37
CA VAL A 21 7.71 5.30 5.48
C VAL A 21 8.46 5.19 6.80
N GLY A 22 9.17 6.28 7.13
CA GLY A 22 9.86 6.43 8.41
C GLY A 22 8.93 6.74 9.59
N VAL A 23 7.64 7.03 9.32
CA VAL A 23 6.65 7.31 10.37
C VAL A 23 5.27 6.76 10.02
N PHE A 24 4.58 6.22 11.02
CA PHE A 24 3.17 5.84 10.94
C PHE A 24 2.37 6.45 12.09
N THR A 25 1.11 6.74 11.81
CA THR A 25 0.13 7.16 12.81
C THR A 25 -1.11 6.26 12.77
N GLN A 26 -1.63 5.91 13.95
CA GLN A 26 -2.91 5.22 14.10
C GLN A 26 -3.78 6.02 15.07
N THR A 27 -5.04 6.26 14.73
CA THR A 27 -5.98 7.01 15.58
C THR A 27 -7.23 6.19 15.89
N HIS A 28 -7.86 6.45 17.03
CA HIS A 28 -9.17 5.93 17.35
C HIS A 28 -9.89 6.87 18.33
N VAL A 29 -11.15 7.22 18.02
CA VAL A 29 -11.92 8.22 18.79
C VAL A 29 -12.20 7.82 20.25
N SER A 30 -12.57 6.57 20.52
CA SER A 30 -12.98 6.15 21.89
C SER A 30 -12.05 5.14 22.57
N LYS A 31 -11.27 4.37 21.82
CA LYS A 31 -10.40 3.29 22.33
C LYS A 31 -8.95 3.66 22.11
N LEU A 32 -8.06 2.92 22.77
CA LEU A 32 -6.63 2.99 22.50
C LEU A 32 -6.34 2.27 21.17
N PRO A 33 -5.73 2.93 20.17
CA PRO A 33 -5.49 2.33 18.87
C PRO A 33 -4.41 1.23 18.94
N THR A 34 -4.51 0.18 18.13
CA THR A 34 -3.41 -0.78 17.96
C THR A 34 -2.20 -0.08 17.32
N PRO A 35 -0.97 -0.27 17.80
CA PRO A 35 -0.49 -1.27 18.78
C PRO A 35 -0.26 -0.72 20.20
N TRP A 36 -1.13 0.14 20.73
CA TRP A 36 -0.96 0.73 22.06
C TRP A 36 -0.59 -0.30 23.14
N GLY A 37 0.51 -0.05 23.86
CA GLY A 37 1.02 -0.92 24.93
C GLY A 37 1.56 -2.27 24.45
N ARG A 38 1.61 -2.49 23.14
CA ARG A 38 2.04 -3.72 22.47
C ARG A 38 3.06 -3.42 21.38
N ILE A 39 3.86 -2.37 21.55
CA ILE A 39 4.96 -2.04 20.63
C ILE A 39 6.21 -1.70 21.44
N GLY A 40 7.35 -2.20 21.00
CA GLY A 40 8.66 -1.94 21.60
C GLY A 40 9.68 -1.47 20.57
N ILE A 41 10.71 -0.75 21.03
CA ILE A 41 11.89 -0.45 20.21
C ILE A 41 12.57 -1.79 19.85
N GLY A 42 12.99 -1.91 18.59
CA GLY A 42 13.57 -3.15 18.04
C GLY A 42 12.56 -4.15 17.50
N ASP A 43 11.26 -3.90 17.65
CA ASP A 43 10.24 -4.73 17.01
C ASP A 43 10.33 -4.66 15.48
N ILE A 44 10.05 -5.78 14.81
CA ILE A 44 10.02 -5.86 13.36
C ILE A 44 8.63 -5.50 12.86
N VAL A 45 8.56 -4.62 11.87
CA VAL A 45 7.31 -4.21 11.22
C VAL A 45 7.36 -4.60 9.76
N TRP A 46 6.47 -5.49 9.36
CA TRP A 46 6.28 -5.94 7.99
C TRP A 46 5.32 -5.01 7.26
N MET A 47 5.74 -4.54 6.09
CA MET A 47 5.05 -3.54 5.29
C MET A 47 4.16 -4.22 4.29
N LYS A 48 2.85 -4.19 4.54
CA LYS A 48 1.86 -4.76 3.65
C LYS A 48 1.20 -3.69 2.79
N TRP A 49 1.14 -3.94 1.49
CA TRP A 49 0.33 -3.17 0.56
C TRP A 49 -1.17 -3.43 0.79
N SER A 50 -2.00 -2.39 0.80
CA SER A 50 -3.46 -2.53 0.98
C SER A 50 -4.07 -3.47 -0.05
N GLY A 51 -4.75 -4.53 0.42
CA GLY A 51 -5.29 -5.58 -0.45
C GLY A 51 -4.25 -6.46 -1.17
N GLY A 52 -2.95 -6.15 -1.07
CA GLY A 52 -1.86 -6.82 -1.77
C GLY A 52 -0.83 -7.49 -0.84
N PRO A 53 0.40 -7.69 -1.32
CA PRO A 53 1.44 -8.47 -0.63
C PRO A 53 2.14 -7.69 0.49
N ILE A 54 2.91 -8.40 1.30
CA ILE A 54 3.98 -7.83 2.13
C ILE A 54 5.23 -7.69 1.27
N ILE A 55 5.86 -6.52 1.33
CA ILE A 55 6.88 -6.08 0.35
C ILE A 55 8.19 -5.64 0.99
N ALA A 56 8.17 -5.33 2.28
CA ALA A 56 9.33 -4.86 3.02
C ALA A 56 9.19 -5.17 4.51
N LYS A 57 10.27 -5.00 5.24
CA LYS A 57 10.30 -5.00 6.70
C LYS A 57 11.11 -3.79 7.18
N SER A 58 10.87 -3.37 8.42
CA SER A 58 11.57 -2.26 9.06
C SER A 58 11.63 -2.50 10.56
N VAL A 59 12.40 -1.68 11.28
CA VAL A 59 12.60 -1.79 12.72
C VAL A 59 11.98 -0.59 13.42
N VAL A 60 11.26 -0.82 14.52
CA VAL A 60 10.76 0.26 15.39
C VAL A 60 11.93 0.93 16.09
N GLN A 61 12.12 2.21 15.80
CA GLN A 61 13.14 3.06 16.43
C GLN A 61 12.58 3.80 17.66
N GLY A 62 11.29 4.08 17.66
CA GLY A 62 10.61 4.74 18.76
C GLY A 62 9.11 4.83 18.54
N PHE A 63 8.38 5.26 19.56
CA PHE A 63 6.95 5.51 19.45
C PHE A 63 6.48 6.56 20.47
N ARG A 64 5.32 7.17 20.21
CA ARG A 64 4.59 8.05 21.14
C ARG A 64 3.16 7.56 21.25
N GLN A 65 2.59 7.70 22.44
CA GLN A 65 1.22 7.31 22.72
C GLN A 65 0.50 8.52 23.33
N LEU A 66 -0.54 8.98 22.68
CA LEU A 66 -1.25 10.22 22.98
C LEU A 66 -2.70 9.88 23.31
N GLN A 67 -3.16 10.21 24.52
CA GLN A 67 -4.58 10.13 24.88
C GLN A 67 -5.23 11.50 24.73
N ASP A 68 -6.51 11.51 24.36
CA ASP A 68 -7.33 12.73 24.22
C ASP A 68 -6.60 13.88 23.48
N THR A 69 -6.07 13.55 22.31
CA THR A 69 -5.23 14.45 21.52
C THR A 69 -5.99 15.07 20.36
N SER A 70 -5.37 16.10 19.77
CA SER A 70 -5.87 16.80 18.57
C SER A 70 -5.07 16.42 17.31
N PRO A 71 -5.62 16.68 16.11
CA PRO A 71 -4.84 16.60 14.87
C PRO A 71 -3.54 17.41 14.91
N SER A 72 -3.53 18.60 15.50
CA SER A 72 -2.34 19.45 15.59
C SER A 72 -1.25 18.86 16.49
N GLN A 73 -1.62 18.29 17.63
CA GLN A 73 -0.68 17.62 18.54
C GLN A 73 -0.10 16.35 17.92
N LEU A 74 -0.94 15.54 17.25
CA LEU A 74 -0.46 14.37 16.52
C LEU A 74 0.45 14.77 15.36
N ARG A 75 0.08 15.79 14.58
CA ARG A 75 0.89 16.33 13.47
C ARG A 75 2.29 16.67 13.94
N GLU A 76 2.40 17.35 15.07
CA GLU A 76 3.69 17.75 15.65
C GLU A 76 4.64 16.56 15.86
N THR A 77 4.12 15.38 16.24
CA THR A 77 4.95 14.18 16.40
C THR A 77 5.56 13.66 15.11
N THR A 78 5.05 14.08 13.96
CA THR A 78 5.54 13.67 12.63
C THR A 78 6.49 14.69 12.01
N ARG A 79 6.88 15.74 12.76
CA ARG A 79 7.79 16.78 12.28
C ARG A 79 9.09 16.16 11.75
N GLY A 80 9.51 16.61 10.56
CA GLY A 80 10.67 16.07 9.85
C GLY A 80 10.36 14.94 8.88
N PHE A 81 9.13 14.40 8.88
CA PHE A 81 8.67 13.41 7.91
C PHE A 81 7.71 14.02 6.90
N ARG A 82 7.59 13.38 5.72
CA ARG A 82 6.67 13.82 4.65
C ARG A 82 5.22 13.93 5.13
N LEU A 83 4.78 13.02 6.01
CA LEU A 83 3.43 13.03 6.58
C LEU A 83 3.07 14.37 7.25
N TYR A 84 4.05 15.07 7.86
CA TYR A 84 3.85 16.39 8.46
C TYR A 84 3.37 17.44 7.46
N GLN A 85 3.77 17.31 6.19
CA GLN A 85 3.52 18.28 5.12
C GLN A 85 2.21 17.99 4.36
N LEU A 86 1.49 16.91 4.68
CA LEU A 86 0.24 16.54 4.02
C LEU A 86 -0.95 17.22 4.69
N ASP A 87 -1.20 18.49 4.37
CA ASP A 87 -2.28 19.28 4.99
C ASP A 87 -3.66 18.60 4.87
N ASP A 88 -4.02 18.11 3.68
CA ASP A 88 -5.29 17.40 3.44
C ASP A 88 -5.49 16.19 4.39
N TYR A 89 -4.41 15.46 4.70
CA TYR A 89 -4.49 14.35 5.64
C TYR A 89 -4.87 14.85 7.04
N TRP A 90 -4.23 15.92 7.52
CA TRP A 90 -4.48 16.47 8.85
C TRP A 90 -5.85 17.12 8.97
N GLU A 91 -6.30 17.81 7.93
CA GLU A 91 -7.64 18.42 7.86
C GLU A 91 -8.76 17.38 7.82
N SER A 92 -8.48 16.17 7.32
CA SER A 92 -9.46 15.08 7.27
C SER A 92 -9.77 14.44 8.64
N LEU A 93 -8.94 14.67 9.66
CA LEU A 93 -9.08 14.04 10.97
C LEU A 93 -10.12 14.75 11.83
N LYS A 94 -10.98 13.97 12.50
CA LYS A 94 -11.93 14.49 13.48
C LYS A 94 -11.21 15.03 14.73
N PRO A 95 -11.71 16.08 15.40
CA PRO A 95 -11.17 16.51 16.70
C PRO A 95 -11.38 15.43 17.78
N GLY A 96 -10.39 15.26 18.67
CA GLY A 96 -10.47 14.41 19.86
C GLY A 96 -10.35 12.91 19.55
N PHE A 97 -9.21 12.32 19.88
CA PHE A 97 -8.97 10.88 19.74
C PHE A 97 -7.75 10.42 20.56
N ASN A 98 -7.57 9.11 20.68
CA ASN A 98 -6.30 8.54 21.09
C ASN A 98 -5.46 8.21 19.85
N ALA A 99 -4.15 8.37 19.94
CA ALA A 99 -3.23 8.15 18.83
C ALA A 99 -1.93 7.46 19.24
N VAL A 100 -1.34 6.73 18.30
CA VAL A 100 0.04 6.25 18.40
C VAL A 100 0.80 6.79 17.19
N THR A 101 2.01 7.30 17.43
CA THR A 101 3.00 7.62 16.39
C THR A 101 4.14 6.64 16.52
N ILE A 102 4.59 6.07 15.40
CA ILE A 102 5.60 5.01 15.36
C ILE A 102 6.68 5.44 14.39
N TYR A 103 7.92 5.47 14.85
CA TYR A 103 9.09 5.81 14.05
C TYR A 103 9.80 4.54 13.65
N LEU A 104 10.16 4.48 12.37
CA LEU A 104 10.71 3.31 11.73
C LEU A 104 12.03 3.65 11.06
N GLU A 105 12.94 2.68 11.08
CA GLU A 105 14.24 2.79 10.44
C GLU A 105 14.63 1.49 9.74
N GLN A 106 15.72 1.54 8.95
CA GLN A 106 16.31 0.36 8.32
C GLN A 106 15.29 -0.42 7.48
N GLU A 107 14.52 0.28 6.65
CA GLU A 107 13.58 -0.40 5.76
C GLU A 107 14.34 -1.23 4.72
N GLU A 108 14.01 -2.53 4.68
CA GLU A 108 14.58 -3.53 3.78
C GLU A 108 13.46 -4.10 2.90
N TRP A 109 13.66 -4.04 1.58
CA TRP A 109 12.74 -4.63 0.61
C TRP A 109 12.94 -6.11 0.51
N LEU A 110 11.83 -6.83 0.40
CA LEU A 110 11.89 -8.25 0.14
C LEU A 110 12.18 -8.47 -1.34
N ASP A 111 13.18 -9.30 -1.62
CA ASP A 111 13.40 -9.81 -2.97
C ASP A 111 12.15 -10.54 -3.44
N ASP A 112 11.71 -11.51 -2.63
CA ASP A 112 10.47 -12.25 -2.79
C ASP A 112 9.35 -11.66 -1.93
N ILE A 113 8.30 -11.18 -2.60
CA ILE A 113 7.09 -10.69 -1.92
C ILE A 113 6.38 -11.83 -1.19
N ILE A 114 5.73 -11.50 -0.07
CA ILE A 114 4.92 -12.47 0.68
C ILE A 114 3.45 -12.22 0.38
N GLU A 115 2.75 -13.26 -0.08
CA GLU A 115 1.31 -13.25 -0.30
C GLU A 115 0.58 -13.83 0.93
N PRO A 116 0.11 -13.00 1.88
CA PRO A 116 -0.43 -13.49 3.13
C PRO A 116 -1.68 -14.35 2.92
N LYS A 117 -1.80 -15.39 3.75
CA LYS A 117 -3.03 -16.20 3.86
C LYS A 117 -4.13 -15.44 4.58
N ALA A 118 -3.75 -14.58 5.53
CA ALA A 118 -4.65 -13.70 6.28
C ALA A 118 -5.17 -12.51 5.46
N ARG A 119 -6.29 -11.94 5.91
CA ARG A 119 -6.86 -10.68 5.41
C ARG A 119 -6.85 -9.64 6.54
N SER A 120 -6.54 -8.39 6.21
CA SER A 120 -6.73 -7.24 7.09
C SER A 120 -8.19 -6.78 6.98
N TYR A 121 -9.04 -7.10 7.96
CA TYR A 121 -10.47 -6.78 7.94
C TYR A 121 -10.72 -5.29 8.28
N GLY A 122 -10.06 -4.39 7.55
CA GLY A 122 -10.04 -2.95 7.82
C GLY A 122 -8.94 -2.51 8.79
N ASP A 123 -8.27 -3.45 9.45
CA ASP A 123 -7.12 -3.15 10.32
C ASP A 123 -5.98 -2.51 9.53
N SER A 124 -5.43 -1.42 10.07
CA SER A 124 -4.23 -0.77 9.52
C SER A 124 -2.95 -1.19 10.25
N TRP A 125 -3.07 -1.84 11.41
CA TRP A 125 -1.98 -2.42 12.18
C TRP A 125 -2.38 -3.75 12.79
N VAL A 126 -1.52 -4.75 12.69
CA VAL A 126 -1.71 -6.10 13.24
C VAL A 126 -0.49 -6.45 14.09
N VAL A 127 -0.72 -6.80 15.36
CA VAL A 127 0.33 -7.35 16.23
C VAL A 127 0.39 -8.85 15.98
N LEU A 128 1.57 -9.37 15.68
CA LEU A 128 1.77 -10.80 15.45
C LEU A 128 2.17 -11.50 16.74
N ASP A 129 1.46 -12.59 17.02
CA ASP A 129 1.83 -13.62 17.98
C ASP A 129 2.29 -14.88 17.25
N ASP A 130 2.77 -15.87 18.01
CA ASP A 130 3.29 -17.14 17.45
C ASP A 130 2.25 -17.85 16.56
N GLN A 131 0.96 -17.74 16.88
CA GLN A 131 -0.11 -18.42 16.15
C GLN A 131 -0.53 -17.69 14.85
N SER A 132 -0.39 -16.37 14.80
CA SER A 132 -0.78 -15.56 13.64
C SER A 132 0.37 -15.35 12.65
N THR A 133 1.63 -15.48 13.10
CA THR A 133 2.83 -15.30 12.28
C THR A 133 2.77 -16.14 10.99
N ASP A 134 2.43 -17.42 11.08
CA ASP A 134 2.33 -18.30 9.92
C ASP A 134 1.32 -17.82 8.88
N ARG A 135 0.19 -17.28 9.32
CA ARG A 135 -0.88 -16.83 8.41
C ARG A 135 -0.52 -15.55 7.67
N TRP A 136 0.38 -14.74 8.23
CA TRP A 136 0.80 -13.46 7.66
C TRP A 136 2.10 -13.56 6.87
N LEU A 137 3.09 -14.29 7.38
CA LEU A 137 4.44 -14.29 6.85
C LEU A 137 4.76 -15.50 5.97
N THR A 138 3.86 -16.49 5.84
CA THR A 138 4.00 -17.54 4.84
C THR A 138 3.22 -17.21 3.58
N SER A 139 3.91 -17.28 2.43
CA SER A 139 3.29 -17.09 1.13
C SER A 139 2.27 -18.20 0.86
N LYS A 140 1.15 -17.84 0.22
CA LYS A 140 0.41 -18.83 -0.55
C LYS A 140 1.34 -19.36 -1.64
N THR A 141 1.56 -20.67 -1.68
CA THR A 141 2.20 -21.29 -2.83
C THR A 141 1.43 -20.87 -4.07
N SER A 142 2.07 -20.12 -4.97
CA SER A 142 1.50 -19.81 -6.28
C SER A 142 1.56 -21.07 -7.14
N ALA A 143 0.76 -22.08 -6.78
CA ALA A 143 0.24 -22.93 -7.82
C ALA A 143 -0.45 -21.95 -8.77
N HIS A 144 0.14 -21.76 -9.96
CA HIS A 144 -0.56 -21.21 -11.11
C HIS A 144 -1.73 -22.16 -11.33
N SER A 145 -2.83 -21.96 -10.62
CA SER A 145 -4.06 -22.67 -10.90
C SER A 145 -4.43 -22.26 -12.32
N PRO A 146 -4.47 -23.21 -13.27
CA PRO A 146 -5.05 -22.93 -14.56
C PRO A 146 -6.45 -22.42 -14.27
N VAL A 147 -6.82 -21.28 -14.83
CA VAL A 147 -8.21 -20.85 -14.82
C VAL A 147 -8.96 -21.92 -15.61
N GLN A 148 -9.59 -22.88 -14.91
CA GLN A 148 -10.45 -23.86 -15.55
C GLN A 148 -11.66 -23.10 -16.12
N GLU A 149 -11.66 -22.95 -17.44
CA GLU A 149 -12.81 -22.49 -18.20
C GLU A 149 -13.98 -23.46 -18.01
N LEU A 150 -14.83 -23.17 -17.03
CA LEU A 150 -16.17 -23.71 -17.00
C LEU A 150 -16.99 -22.94 -18.04
N SER A 151 -17.05 -23.51 -19.24
CA SER A 151 -17.95 -23.13 -20.32
C SER A 151 -19.38 -23.01 -19.81
N THR A 152 -19.82 -21.78 -19.53
CA THR A 152 -21.23 -21.44 -19.38
C THR A 152 -21.61 -20.54 -20.55
N LYS A 153 -22.35 -21.12 -21.50
CA LYS A 153 -22.92 -20.40 -22.63
C LYS A 153 -23.84 -19.30 -22.11
N GLY A 154 -23.58 -18.04 -22.47
CA GLY A 154 -24.61 -17.01 -22.51
C GLY A 154 -24.42 -15.74 -21.68
N ALA A 155 -23.34 -15.56 -20.92
CA ALA A 155 -23.05 -14.28 -20.25
C ALA A 155 -21.72 -13.71 -20.77
N LYS A 156 -21.72 -12.44 -21.23
CA LYS A 156 -20.45 -11.72 -21.49
C LYS A 156 -19.61 -11.80 -20.21
N PRO A 157 -18.37 -12.33 -20.24
CA PRO A 157 -17.57 -12.44 -19.03
C PRO A 157 -17.40 -11.04 -18.43
N ARG A 158 -17.81 -10.86 -17.17
CA ARG A 158 -17.49 -9.64 -16.42
C ARG A 158 -15.97 -9.51 -16.40
N LYS A 159 -15.43 -8.48 -17.06
CA LYS A 159 -13.98 -8.26 -17.16
C LYS A 159 -13.38 -8.20 -15.74
N THR A 160 -12.61 -9.23 -15.37
CA THR A 160 -12.01 -9.40 -14.03
C THR A 160 -11.22 -8.16 -13.62
N PRO A 161 -11.34 -7.66 -12.37
CA PRO A 161 -10.52 -6.55 -11.90
C PRO A 161 -9.04 -6.94 -11.80
N ILE A 162 -8.14 -5.98 -11.98
CA ILE A 162 -6.70 -6.16 -11.75
C ILE A 162 -6.49 -6.27 -10.24
N SER A 163 -5.81 -7.33 -9.79
CA SER A 163 -5.58 -7.57 -8.36
C SER A 163 -4.57 -6.58 -7.78
N ALA A 164 -4.61 -6.32 -6.47
CA ALA A 164 -3.64 -5.43 -5.82
C ALA A 164 -2.19 -5.95 -5.97
N SER A 165 -1.99 -7.27 -5.89
CA SER A 165 -0.69 -7.89 -6.15
C SER A 165 -0.22 -7.67 -7.59
N GLN A 166 -1.12 -7.77 -8.57
CA GLN A 166 -0.78 -7.46 -9.95
C GLN A 166 -0.44 -5.99 -10.13
N ARG A 167 -1.22 -5.07 -9.53
CA ARG A 167 -0.92 -3.64 -9.55
C ARG A 167 0.45 -3.33 -8.97
N PHE A 168 0.79 -3.93 -7.82
CA PHE A 168 2.12 -3.79 -7.22
C PHE A 168 3.23 -4.27 -8.16
N ARG A 169 3.06 -5.45 -8.79
CA ARG A 169 4.05 -5.97 -9.76
C ARG A 169 4.28 -5.01 -10.93
N ILE A 170 3.20 -4.43 -11.49
CA ILE A 170 3.31 -3.42 -12.55
C ILE A 170 4.03 -2.16 -12.05
N PHE A 171 3.66 -1.63 -10.87
CA PHE A 171 4.32 -0.46 -10.29
C PHE A 171 5.80 -0.72 -10.00
N ARG A 172 6.17 -1.88 -9.45
CA ARG A 172 7.57 -2.28 -9.21
C ARG A 172 8.35 -2.37 -10.51
N ARG A 173 7.78 -3.00 -11.55
CA ARG A 173 8.38 -3.12 -12.88
C ARG A 173 8.66 -1.75 -13.50
N ASP A 174 7.71 -0.82 -13.35
CA ASP A 174 7.76 0.51 -13.95
C ASP A 174 8.43 1.56 -13.03
N GLY A 175 9.16 1.11 -12.01
CA GLY A 175 9.93 1.99 -11.12
C GLY A 175 9.09 3.00 -10.35
N PHE A 176 7.86 2.65 -9.98
CA PHE A 176 6.91 3.51 -9.28
C PHE A 176 6.79 4.90 -9.92
N SER A 177 6.84 4.95 -11.25
CA SER A 177 6.80 6.18 -12.03
C SER A 177 5.85 6.02 -13.21
N CYS A 178 5.26 7.12 -13.66
CA CYS A 178 4.41 7.13 -14.85
C CYS A 178 5.26 6.83 -16.09
N VAL A 179 4.95 5.74 -16.82
CA VAL A 179 5.71 5.37 -18.03
C VAL A 179 5.61 6.42 -19.14
N TYR A 180 4.58 7.27 -19.10
CA TYR A 180 4.32 8.26 -20.14
C TYR A 180 5.05 9.59 -19.91
N CYS A 181 5.22 10.02 -18.65
CA CYS A 181 5.79 11.34 -18.35
C CYS A 181 6.92 11.32 -17.31
N GLY A 182 7.27 10.16 -16.76
CA GLY A 182 8.32 10.02 -15.74
C GLY A 182 7.95 10.49 -14.33
N ARG A 183 6.82 11.20 -14.14
CA ARG A 183 6.39 11.70 -12.83
C ARG A 183 6.12 10.57 -11.83
N SER A 184 6.46 10.79 -10.57
CA SER A 184 6.33 9.82 -9.48
C SER A 184 5.60 10.41 -8.26
N PRO A 185 4.97 9.59 -7.41
CA PRO A 185 4.42 10.06 -6.14
C PRO A 185 5.46 10.73 -5.25
N GLN A 186 6.73 10.30 -5.30
CA GLN A 186 7.79 10.86 -4.46
C GLN A 186 8.24 12.24 -4.92
N ASN A 187 8.61 12.39 -6.19
CA ASN A 187 9.22 13.62 -6.68
C ASN A 187 8.18 14.68 -7.07
N ASP A 188 6.97 14.24 -7.47
CA ASP A 188 5.99 15.11 -8.11
C ASP A 188 4.63 15.12 -7.37
N GLY A 189 4.44 14.27 -6.36
CA GLY A 189 3.18 14.18 -5.63
C GLY A 189 2.01 13.61 -6.44
N VAL A 190 2.26 13.00 -7.59
CA VAL A 190 1.20 12.42 -8.44
C VAL A 190 0.71 11.08 -7.89
N GLN A 191 -0.58 10.77 -8.07
CA GLN A 191 -1.12 9.43 -7.82
C GLN A 191 -0.93 8.54 -9.05
N LEU A 192 -0.48 7.30 -8.83
CA LEU A 192 -0.34 6.29 -9.88
C LEU A 192 -1.54 5.34 -9.94
N HIS A 193 -1.88 4.97 -11.17
CA HIS A 193 -2.88 3.98 -11.52
C HIS A 193 -2.29 2.97 -12.49
N VAL A 194 -2.91 1.80 -12.60
CA VAL A 194 -2.62 0.90 -13.71
C VAL A 194 -3.50 1.27 -14.88
N ASP A 195 -2.86 1.57 -16.01
CA ASP A 195 -3.52 1.82 -17.30
C ASP A 195 -3.30 0.64 -18.24
N HIS A 196 -4.25 0.43 -19.16
CA HIS A 196 -4.18 -0.56 -20.22
C HIS A 196 -3.63 0.10 -21.49
N VAL A 197 -2.48 -0.35 -22.00
CA VAL A 197 -1.89 0.18 -23.25
C VAL A 197 -2.89 0.06 -24.41
N ILE A 198 -3.42 -1.15 -24.61
CA ILE A 198 -4.60 -1.42 -25.43
C ILE A 198 -5.83 -1.24 -24.53
N PRO A 199 -6.70 -0.24 -24.76
CA PRO A 199 -7.85 0.03 -23.91
C PRO A 199 -8.78 -1.17 -23.78
N ARG A 200 -9.43 -1.30 -22.63
CA ARG A 200 -10.44 -2.34 -22.40
C ARG A 200 -11.57 -2.29 -23.42
N VAL A 201 -11.94 -1.12 -23.93
CA VAL A 201 -13.00 -0.99 -24.96
C VAL A 201 -12.59 -1.58 -26.31
N SER A 202 -11.28 -1.72 -26.54
CA SER A 202 -10.66 -2.33 -27.72
C SER A 202 -10.13 -3.74 -27.42
N ASP A 203 -10.77 -4.42 -26.46
CA ASP A 203 -10.44 -5.78 -26.01
C ASP A 203 -9.00 -6.02 -25.52
N GLY A 204 -8.36 -4.98 -24.99
CA GLY A 204 -7.10 -5.12 -24.29
C GLY A 204 -7.19 -6.06 -23.08
N SER A 205 -6.21 -6.96 -22.96
CA SER A 205 -6.13 -7.95 -21.89
C SER A 205 -5.64 -7.33 -20.57
N ASN A 206 -5.82 -8.05 -19.46
CA ASN A 206 -5.16 -7.73 -18.19
C ASN A 206 -3.77 -8.39 -18.08
N ASP A 207 -3.18 -8.87 -19.17
CA ASP A 207 -1.85 -9.47 -19.11
C ASP A 207 -0.85 -8.37 -18.76
N ASP A 208 0.19 -8.72 -17.99
CA ASP A 208 1.16 -7.72 -17.51
C ASP A 208 1.80 -6.93 -18.66
N GLY A 209 1.94 -7.53 -19.85
CA GLY A 209 2.45 -6.85 -21.05
C GLY A 209 1.53 -5.76 -21.62
N ASN A 210 0.25 -5.76 -21.27
CA ASN A 210 -0.71 -4.72 -21.67
C ASN A 210 -0.99 -3.70 -20.55
N LEU A 211 -0.37 -3.84 -19.39
CA LEU A 211 -0.58 -2.98 -18.23
C LEU A 211 0.65 -2.13 -17.97
N VAL A 212 0.46 -0.85 -17.61
CA VAL A 212 1.54 0.08 -17.26
C VAL A 212 1.16 0.98 -16.09
N ALA A 213 2.14 1.50 -15.37
CA ALA A 213 1.97 2.54 -14.37
C ALA A 213 1.76 3.91 -15.05
N ALA A 214 0.66 4.59 -14.75
CA ALA A 214 0.33 5.89 -15.30
C ALA A 214 -0.17 6.84 -14.22
N CYS A 215 0.26 8.11 -14.26
CA CYS A 215 -0.35 9.14 -13.41
C CYS A 215 -1.77 9.46 -13.88
N ARG A 216 -2.59 10.02 -12.98
CA ARG A 216 -3.98 10.40 -13.29
C ARG A 216 -4.11 11.25 -14.55
N ASP A 217 -3.26 12.26 -14.73
CA ASP A 217 -3.33 13.17 -15.88
C ASP A 217 -3.10 12.45 -17.21
N CYS A 218 -2.06 11.60 -17.28
CA CYS A 218 -1.75 10.85 -18.50
C CYS A 218 -2.80 9.77 -18.77
N ASN A 219 -3.27 9.09 -17.73
CA ASN A 219 -4.32 8.07 -17.84
C ASN A 219 -5.63 8.68 -18.39
N LEU A 220 -6.03 9.83 -17.84
CA LEU A 220 -7.20 10.58 -18.34
C LEU A 220 -6.99 11.15 -19.73
N GLY A 221 -5.79 11.69 -20.01
CA GLY A 221 -5.44 12.26 -21.30
C GLY A 221 -5.43 11.25 -22.44
N LYS A 222 -5.06 9.99 -22.18
CA LYS A 222 -5.15 8.89 -23.15
C LYS A 222 -6.60 8.49 -23.42
N GLY A 223 -7.41 8.36 -22.36
CA GLY A 223 -8.79 7.90 -22.48
C GLY A 223 -8.89 6.52 -23.15
N VAL A 224 -9.61 6.45 -24.29
CA VAL A 224 -9.78 5.22 -25.09
C VAL A 224 -8.85 5.14 -26.31
N THR A 225 -7.86 6.02 -26.39
CA THR A 225 -6.94 6.08 -27.52
C THR A 225 -5.86 5.00 -27.38
N LEU A 226 -5.64 4.24 -28.46
CA LEU A 226 -4.51 3.33 -28.58
C LEU A 226 -3.23 4.16 -28.74
N LEU A 227 -2.23 3.90 -27.90
CA LEU A 227 -0.88 4.42 -28.16
C LEU A 227 -0.26 3.52 -29.24
N THR A 228 -0.24 4.03 -30.46
CA THR A 228 0.55 3.44 -31.55
C THR A 228 1.97 3.99 -31.45
N SER A 229 2.94 3.10 -31.59
CA SER A 229 4.38 3.38 -31.53
C SER A 229 4.82 4.36 -32.60
#